data_AF-A0A356VXT9-F1
#
_entry.id   AF-A0A356VXT9-F1
#
_cell.length_a   1.000
_cell.length_b   1.000
_cell.length_c   1.000
_cell.angle_alpha   90.00
_cell.angle_beta   90.00
_cell.angle_gamma   90.00
#
_symmetry.space_group_name_H-M   'P 1'
#
loop_
_entity.id
_entity.type
_entity.pdbx_description
1 polymer ?
#
loop_
_entity_poly.entity_id
_entity_poly.type
_entity_poly.pdbx_seq_one_letter_code
_entity_poly.pdbx_strand_id
1 'polypeptide(L)'
;GDALFIVLNINNYNCADHEALIQKAVAAHPDTRWRIVQIHQDIYGSGADHSESDGMVLRDQLTPIFDKYDVDVVLQGHDHSYSRSYLLQGDGKAHAKFGAAKLADGSFDWDNVADLATGKKYPFYPKESDAAAAAANKYFLDQNHCYTLVGNGSNKVVNPQGTLYMTANSASGSKFYNLITTQQDFVAYRNQNWKPSYSVISLDGDSFRIDTYSIIDGKPVEIDQPFTIQKTVDRTPTLSASANPAKTGTSAVAAPKTGDDKNILAVVLLAAVAFAGLLALGADYLAKKKKASH
;
A
#
# COMPACT_ATOMS: atom_id res chain seq x y z
N GLY A 1 3.92 23.13 -4.31
CA GLY A 1 3.07 22.59 -5.38
C GLY A 1 1.74 22.21 -4.77
N ASP A 2 0.71 21.96 -5.59
CA ASP A 2 -0.55 21.44 -5.05
C ASP A 2 -0.42 19.95 -4.74
N ALA A 3 -0.78 19.54 -3.52
CA ALA A 3 -0.61 18.17 -3.03
C ALA A 3 -1.77 17.72 -2.17
N LEU A 4 -2.22 16.50 -2.42
CA LEU A 4 -3.25 15.82 -1.65
C LEU A 4 -2.54 14.83 -0.72
N PHE A 5 -2.56 15.15 0.58
CA PHE A 5 -2.12 14.24 1.62
C PHE A 5 -3.33 13.43 2.13
N ILE A 6 -3.20 12.11 2.12
CA ILE A 6 -4.23 11.18 2.60
C ILE A 6 -3.63 10.35 3.74
N VAL A 7 -4.16 10.50 4.95
CA VAL A 7 -3.67 9.78 6.13
C VAL A 7 -4.60 8.61 6.42
N LEU A 8 -4.06 7.39 6.39
CA LEU A 8 -4.83 6.17 6.62
C LEU A 8 -4.51 5.59 8.00
N ASN A 9 -5.56 5.20 8.72
CA ASN A 9 -5.40 4.45 9.96
C ASN A 9 -5.30 2.95 9.64
N ILE A 10 -4.10 2.47 9.32
CA ILE A 10 -3.91 1.06 8.98
C ILE A 10 -3.79 0.12 10.19
N ASN A 11 -4.06 0.62 11.41
CA ASN A 11 -4.46 -0.26 12.52
C ASN A 11 -5.90 -0.79 12.34
N ASN A 12 -6.67 -0.21 11.41
CA ASN A 12 -7.83 -0.87 10.81
C ASN A 12 -7.36 -1.65 9.58
N TYR A 13 -7.51 -2.98 9.57
CA TYR A 13 -7.03 -3.83 8.46
C TYR A 13 -8.08 -3.97 7.35
N ASN A 14 -9.19 -3.24 7.43
CA ASN A 14 -10.19 -3.19 6.38
C ASN A 14 -9.73 -2.26 5.23
N CYS A 15 -9.06 -2.84 4.22
CA CYS A 15 -8.61 -2.11 3.05
C CYS A 15 -9.75 -1.49 2.23
N ALA A 16 -10.99 -1.98 2.34
CA ALA A 16 -12.13 -1.37 1.66
C ALA A 16 -12.47 0.02 2.25
N ASP A 17 -12.32 0.21 3.56
CA ASP A 17 -12.53 1.53 4.18
C ASP A 17 -11.45 2.52 3.74
N HIS A 18 -10.20 2.04 3.63
CA HIS A 18 -9.08 2.84 3.13
C HIS A 18 -9.28 3.24 1.68
N GLU A 19 -9.70 2.30 0.83
CA GLU A 19 -10.01 2.56 -0.57
C GLU A 19 -11.13 3.60 -0.69
N ALA A 20 -12.20 3.46 0.09
CA ALA A 20 -13.32 4.41 0.09
C ALA A 20 -12.87 5.83 0.49
N LEU A 21 -11.97 5.95 1.47
CA LEU A 21 -11.39 7.24 1.86
C LEU A 21 -10.54 7.84 0.73
N ILE A 22 -9.66 7.05 0.12
CA ILE A 22 -8.82 7.49 -1.00
C ILE A 22 -9.69 7.94 -2.18
N GLN A 23 -10.70 7.14 -2.54
CA GLN A 23 -11.64 7.47 -3.59
C GLN A 23 -12.33 8.80 -3.33
N LYS A 24 -12.83 9.01 -2.11
CA LYS A 24 -13.48 10.26 -1.72
C LYS A 24 -12.53 11.46 -1.82
N ALA A 25 -11.30 11.32 -1.32
CA ALA A 25 -10.30 12.40 -1.35
C ALA A 25 -9.89 12.75 -2.79
N VAL A 26 -9.61 11.74 -3.61
CA VAL A 26 -9.24 11.93 -5.02
C VAL A 26 -10.39 12.55 -5.83
N ALA A 27 -11.64 12.12 -5.60
CA ALA A 27 -12.80 12.69 -6.28
C ALA A 27 -13.06 14.16 -5.88
N ALA A 28 -12.73 14.55 -4.64
CA ALA A 28 -12.84 15.93 -4.17
C ALA A 28 -11.71 16.84 -4.71
N HIS A 29 -10.58 16.24 -5.08
CA HIS A 29 -9.37 16.95 -5.52
C HIS A 29 -8.77 16.29 -6.79
N PRO A 30 -9.51 16.27 -7.91
CA PRO A 30 -9.11 15.51 -9.10
C PRO A 30 -7.86 16.10 -9.78
N ASP A 31 -7.73 17.43 -9.75
CA ASP A 31 -6.68 18.18 -10.47
C ASP A 31 -5.38 18.34 -9.67
N THR A 32 -5.35 17.86 -8.44
CA THR A 32 -4.15 17.99 -7.61
C THR A 32 -3.00 17.24 -8.24
N ARG A 33 -1.81 17.84 -8.27
CA ARG A 33 -0.65 17.30 -9.00
C ARG A 33 0.00 16.11 -8.29
N TRP A 34 0.07 16.16 -6.97
CA TRP A 34 0.76 15.15 -6.16
C TRP A 34 -0.19 14.43 -5.21
N ARG A 35 -0.12 13.10 -5.17
CA ARG A 35 -0.87 12.28 -4.21
C ARG A 35 0.12 11.60 -3.28
N ILE A 36 0.06 11.95 -2.00
CA ILE A 36 0.95 11.43 -0.98
C ILE A 36 0.08 10.76 0.08
N VAL A 37 0.31 9.48 0.30
CA VAL A 37 -0.36 8.73 1.36
C VAL A 37 0.57 8.62 2.56
N GLN A 38 0.01 8.76 3.76
CA GLN A 38 0.71 8.47 5.00
C GLN A 38 0.04 7.31 5.72
N ILE A 39 0.84 6.34 6.12
CA ILE A 39 0.44 5.18 6.91
C ILE A 39 1.37 5.04 8.12
N HIS A 40 0.92 4.36 9.18
CA HIS A 40 1.77 4.12 10.33
C HIS A 40 2.69 2.91 10.15
N GLN A 41 2.12 1.73 9.88
CA GLN A 41 2.86 0.47 9.80
C GLN A 41 3.69 0.39 8.52
N ASP A 42 4.81 -0.33 8.62
CA ASP A 42 5.75 -0.51 7.52
C ASP A 42 5.34 -1.69 6.63
N ILE A 43 4.91 -1.39 5.41
CA ILE A 43 4.55 -2.41 4.43
C ILE A 43 5.65 -2.66 3.41
N TYR A 44 6.66 -1.80 3.28
CA TYR A 44 7.78 -1.96 2.33
C TYR A 44 9.08 -1.45 2.95
N GLY A 45 9.50 -2.10 4.03
CA GLY A 45 10.67 -1.70 4.79
C GLY A 45 11.74 -2.75 4.89
N SER A 46 12.65 -2.51 5.85
CA SER A 46 13.76 -3.41 6.14
C SER A 46 14.07 -3.55 7.64
N GLY A 47 13.16 -3.11 8.51
CA GLY A 47 13.28 -3.24 9.96
C GLY A 47 12.96 -4.66 10.43
N ALA A 48 13.79 -5.21 11.32
CA ALA A 48 13.71 -6.60 11.74
C ALA A 48 12.44 -6.94 12.53
N ASP A 49 11.85 -5.95 13.21
CA ASP A 49 10.73 -6.16 14.11
C ASP A 49 9.37 -6.14 13.38
N HIS A 50 9.22 -5.33 12.33
CA HIS A 50 7.89 -5.08 11.74
C HIS A 50 7.79 -5.27 10.21
N SER A 51 8.88 -5.10 9.44
CA SER A 51 8.80 -5.09 7.97
C SER A 51 8.37 -6.43 7.34
N GLU A 52 8.52 -7.54 8.06
CA GLU A 52 8.11 -8.89 7.63
C GLU A 52 7.06 -9.53 8.55
N SER A 53 6.27 -8.72 9.27
CA SER A 53 5.24 -9.20 10.20
C SER A 53 3.91 -8.45 10.08
N ASP A 54 3.65 -7.48 10.95
CA ASP A 54 2.33 -6.93 11.24
C ASP A 54 1.70 -6.15 10.07
N GLY A 55 2.40 -5.16 9.51
CA GLY A 55 1.93 -4.33 8.41
C GLY A 55 2.01 -5.02 7.07
N MET A 56 2.95 -5.94 6.91
CA MET A 56 3.17 -6.66 5.65
C MET A 56 1.89 -7.35 5.15
N VAL A 57 1.01 -7.81 6.04
CA VAL A 57 -0.25 -8.45 5.64
C VAL A 57 -1.21 -7.56 4.84
N LEU A 58 -1.01 -6.24 4.85
CA LEU A 58 -1.80 -5.28 4.09
C LEU A 58 -1.18 -4.93 2.74
N ARG A 59 0.09 -5.31 2.49
CA ARG A 59 0.86 -4.96 1.29
C ARG A 59 0.12 -5.36 0.02
N ASP A 60 -0.36 -6.58 -0.04
CA ASP A 60 -0.98 -7.16 -1.23
C ASP A 60 -2.34 -6.54 -1.61
N GLN A 61 -3.01 -5.92 -0.65
CA GLN A 61 -4.27 -5.21 -0.84
C GLN A 61 -4.06 -3.71 -1.07
N LEU A 62 -3.14 -3.08 -0.34
CA LEU A 62 -2.90 -1.64 -0.43
C LEU A 62 -2.11 -1.25 -1.67
N THR A 63 -1.11 -2.03 -2.10
CA THR A 63 -0.34 -1.73 -3.32
C THR A 63 -1.23 -1.54 -4.55
N PRO A 64 -2.15 -2.46 -4.92
CA PRO A 64 -3.01 -2.26 -6.07
C PRO A 64 -4.02 -1.10 -5.87
N ILE A 65 -4.41 -0.78 -4.64
CA ILE A 65 -5.23 0.42 -4.36
C ILE A 65 -4.42 1.67 -4.65
N PHE A 66 -3.18 1.77 -4.17
CA PHE A 66 -2.32 2.93 -4.41
C PHE A 66 -2.03 3.14 -5.90
N ASP A 67 -1.81 2.06 -6.66
CA ASP A 67 -1.68 2.12 -8.11
C ASP A 67 -2.97 2.62 -8.79
N LYS A 68 -4.14 2.09 -8.39
CA LYS A 68 -5.44 2.45 -8.96
C LYS A 68 -5.73 3.94 -8.82
N TYR A 69 -5.29 4.56 -7.74
CA TYR A 69 -5.49 5.98 -7.47
C TYR A 69 -4.27 6.86 -7.77
N ASP A 70 -3.27 6.33 -8.50
CA ASP A 70 -2.05 7.05 -8.92
C ASP A 70 -1.39 7.81 -7.76
N VAL A 71 -1.12 7.09 -6.67
CA VAL A 71 -0.35 7.59 -5.53
C VAL A 71 1.12 7.67 -5.93
N ASP A 72 1.74 8.82 -5.67
CA ASP A 72 3.14 9.04 -6.03
C ASP A 72 4.08 8.49 -4.95
N VAL A 73 3.72 8.75 -3.68
CA VAL A 73 4.57 8.47 -2.52
C VAL A 73 3.72 7.97 -1.36
N VAL A 74 4.21 6.94 -0.68
CA VAL A 74 3.70 6.45 0.60
C VAL A 74 4.78 6.68 1.66
N LEU A 75 4.44 7.47 2.66
CA LEU A 75 5.26 7.73 3.83
C LEU A 75 4.80 6.80 4.96
N GLN A 76 5.71 6.00 5.48
CA GLN A 76 5.45 5.04 6.55
C GLN A 76 6.41 5.23 7.73
N GLY A 77 6.05 4.68 8.87
CA GLY A 77 6.85 4.71 10.09
C GLY A 77 6.86 3.34 10.73
N HIS A 78 6.58 3.28 12.05
CA HIS A 78 6.50 2.07 12.87
C HIS A 78 7.83 1.34 13.03
N ASP A 79 8.49 1.00 11.93
CA ASP A 79 9.87 0.56 11.95
C ASP A 79 10.81 1.73 12.27
N HIS A 80 11.51 1.62 13.39
CA HIS A 80 12.53 2.58 13.80
C HIS A 80 13.86 2.26 13.12
N SER A 81 13.82 2.19 11.79
CA SER A 81 14.96 2.10 10.88
C SER A 81 14.60 2.85 9.60
N TYR A 82 15.60 3.29 8.83
CA TYR A 82 15.35 4.02 7.60
C TYR A 82 15.38 3.07 6.41
N SER A 83 14.40 3.19 5.52
CA SER A 83 14.45 2.55 4.20
C SER A 83 13.71 3.35 3.15
N ARG A 84 14.24 3.30 1.93
CA ARG A 84 13.61 3.81 0.72
C ARG A 84 13.53 2.69 -0.30
N SER A 85 12.34 2.48 -0.85
CA SER A 85 12.13 1.49 -1.91
C SER A 85 12.63 2.01 -3.27
N TYR A 86 12.80 1.10 -4.23
CA TYR A 86 12.62 1.44 -5.64
C TYR A 86 11.17 1.88 -5.89
N LEU A 87 10.86 2.37 -7.09
CA LEU A 87 9.45 2.55 -7.46
C LEU A 87 8.80 1.18 -7.64
N LEU A 88 7.67 0.97 -6.99
CA LEU A 88 6.96 -0.30 -6.99
C LEU A 88 5.60 -0.14 -7.64
N GLN A 89 5.26 -1.07 -8.51
CA GLN A 89 3.91 -1.21 -9.06
C GLN A 89 3.41 -2.62 -8.77
N GLY A 90 2.14 -2.76 -8.40
CA GLY A 90 1.49 -4.05 -8.21
C GLY A 90 1.65 -4.96 -9.41
N ASP A 91 1.79 -6.27 -9.16
CA ASP A 91 2.05 -7.25 -10.21
C ASP A 91 0.79 -7.65 -11.02
N GLY A 92 -0.35 -7.04 -10.68
CA GLY A 92 -1.64 -7.27 -11.31
C GLY A 92 -2.31 -8.62 -10.96
N LYS A 93 -1.78 -9.37 -9.98
CA LYS A 93 -2.34 -10.65 -9.54
C LYS A 93 -3.12 -10.49 -8.24
N ALA A 94 -3.97 -11.49 -7.96
CA ALA A 94 -4.68 -11.59 -6.69
C ALA A 94 -3.88 -12.44 -5.70
N HIS A 95 -3.74 -11.95 -4.47
CA HIS A 95 -2.94 -12.56 -3.40
C HIS A 95 -3.78 -12.89 -2.14
N ALA A 96 -5.09 -13.05 -2.31
CA ALA A 96 -6.11 -13.08 -1.24
C ALA A 96 -6.12 -14.31 -0.30
N LYS A 97 -5.03 -15.07 -0.19
CA LYS A 97 -4.99 -16.27 0.65
C LYS A 97 -4.81 -15.92 2.14
N PHE A 98 -4.02 -14.91 2.44
CA PHE A 98 -3.66 -14.56 3.80
C PHE A 98 -4.24 -13.22 4.22
N GLY A 99 -4.43 -13.06 5.53
CA GLY A 99 -4.91 -11.81 6.11
C GLY A 99 -4.59 -11.72 7.60
N ALA A 100 -4.98 -10.61 8.21
CA ALA A 100 -4.81 -10.37 9.64
C ALA A 100 -5.40 -11.52 10.46
N ALA A 101 -4.61 -12.09 11.38
CA ALA A 101 -5.16 -13.00 12.36
C ALA A 101 -5.83 -12.21 13.51
N LYS A 102 -6.82 -12.84 14.15
CA LYS A 102 -7.48 -12.32 15.35
C LYS A 102 -7.42 -13.34 16.48
N LEU A 103 -7.26 -12.85 17.70
CA LEU A 103 -7.40 -13.63 18.93
C LEU A 103 -8.88 -13.89 19.24
N ALA A 104 -9.14 -14.76 20.22
CA ALA A 104 -10.50 -15.16 20.59
C ALA A 104 -11.35 -13.99 21.13
N ASP A 105 -10.70 -12.96 21.69
CA ASP A 105 -11.33 -11.73 22.15
C ASP A 105 -11.60 -10.72 21.02
N GLY A 106 -11.23 -11.06 19.77
CA GLY A 106 -11.41 -10.22 18.60
C GLY A 106 -10.29 -9.19 18.36
N SER A 107 -9.31 -9.09 19.26
CA SER A 107 -8.10 -8.28 19.04
C SER A 107 -7.20 -8.88 17.95
N PHE A 108 -6.32 -8.08 17.36
CA PHE A 108 -5.39 -8.58 16.35
C PHE A 108 -4.32 -9.46 16.99
N ASP A 109 -3.99 -10.53 16.27
CA ASP A 109 -2.93 -11.47 16.62
C ASP A 109 -1.67 -11.05 15.86
N TRP A 110 -0.76 -10.38 16.57
CA TRP A 110 0.44 -9.75 16.01
C TRP A 110 1.55 -10.75 15.68
N ASP A 111 1.44 -11.98 16.19
CA ASP A 111 2.45 -13.01 16.01
C ASP A 111 2.17 -13.92 14.81
N ASN A 112 0.95 -13.86 14.27
CA ASN A 112 0.48 -14.81 13.28
C ASN A 112 -0.25 -14.16 12.10
N VAL A 113 -0.13 -14.80 10.94
CA VAL A 113 -1.00 -14.60 9.78
C VAL A 113 -2.09 -15.65 9.74
N ALA A 114 -3.29 -15.29 9.26
CA ALA A 114 -4.39 -16.22 9.07
C ALA A 114 -4.55 -16.59 7.59
N ASP A 115 -4.66 -17.89 7.30
CA ASP A 115 -5.21 -18.37 6.04
C ASP A 115 -6.72 -18.11 6.05
N LEU A 116 -7.19 -17.27 5.13
CA LEU A 116 -8.58 -16.77 5.12
C LEU A 116 -9.60 -17.83 4.72
N ALA A 117 -9.18 -18.89 4.02
CA ALA A 117 -10.06 -19.97 3.61
C ALA A 117 -10.31 -20.98 4.73
N THR A 118 -9.29 -21.25 5.54
CA THR A 118 -9.31 -22.30 6.58
C THR A 118 -9.40 -21.75 7.99
N GLY A 119 -9.10 -20.47 8.20
CA GLY A 119 -8.95 -19.85 9.52
C GLY A 119 -7.70 -20.29 10.27
N LYS A 120 -6.83 -21.11 9.65
CA LYS A 120 -5.61 -21.59 10.30
C LYS A 120 -4.58 -20.47 10.42
N LYS A 121 -3.93 -20.41 11.58
CA LYS A 121 -2.90 -19.41 11.91
C LYS A 121 -1.51 -19.96 11.71
N TYR A 122 -0.60 -19.12 11.25
CA TYR A 122 0.81 -19.43 11.08
C TYR A 122 1.68 -18.30 11.62
N PRO A 123 2.74 -18.60 12.38
CA PRO A 123 3.59 -17.56 12.93
C PRO A 123 4.36 -16.84 11.82
N PHE A 124 4.60 -15.53 12.00
CA PHE A 124 5.49 -14.76 11.13
C PHE A 124 6.95 -15.22 11.26
N TYR A 125 7.33 -15.72 12.44
CA TYR A 125 8.67 -16.23 12.74
C TYR A 125 8.59 -17.68 13.24
N PRO A 126 8.43 -18.66 12.33
CA PRO A 126 8.34 -20.07 12.70
C PRO A 126 9.67 -20.59 13.27
N LYS A 127 9.59 -21.51 14.23
CA LYS A 127 10.76 -22.27 14.68
C LYS A 127 11.23 -23.19 13.55
N GLU A 128 12.55 -23.33 13.37
CA GLU A 128 13.13 -24.21 12.35
C GLU A 128 12.65 -25.67 12.45
N SER A 129 12.33 -26.13 13.66
CA SER A 129 11.82 -27.47 13.91
C SER A 129 10.37 -27.69 13.44
N ASP A 130 9.62 -26.63 13.13
CA ASP A 130 8.23 -26.70 12.65
C ASP A 130 8.18 -26.51 11.13
N ALA A 131 8.38 -27.60 10.40
CA ALA A 131 8.39 -27.61 8.94
C ALA A 131 7.07 -27.11 8.31
N ALA A 132 5.94 -27.34 8.98
CA ALA A 132 4.63 -26.91 8.46
C ALA A 132 4.44 -25.40 8.59
N ALA A 133 4.82 -24.82 9.73
CA ALA A 133 4.81 -23.38 9.93
C ALA A 133 5.83 -22.68 9.01
N ALA A 134 7.03 -23.25 8.85
CA ALA A 134 8.04 -22.74 7.92
C ALA A 134 7.55 -22.72 6.46
N ALA A 135 6.90 -23.79 6.00
CA ALA A 135 6.35 -23.85 4.65
C ALA A 135 5.22 -22.82 4.43
N ALA A 136 4.35 -22.63 5.42
CA ALA A 136 3.26 -21.65 5.34
C ALA A 136 3.78 -20.22 5.35
N ASN A 137 4.76 -19.91 6.22
CA ASN A 137 5.43 -18.62 6.24
C ASN A 137 6.13 -18.32 4.91
N LYS A 138 6.87 -19.29 4.35
CA LYS A 138 7.48 -19.13 3.02
C LYS A 138 6.43 -18.79 1.96
N TYR A 139 5.31 -19.52 1.95
CA TYR A 139 4.23 -19.25 1.01
C TYR A 139 3.59 -17.87 1.23
N PHE A 140 3.44 -17.41 2.47
CA PHE A 140 2.98 -16.05 2.79
C PHE A 140 3.96 -14.98 2.27
N LEU A 141 5.26 -15.16 2.47
CA LEU A 141 6.30 -14.28 1.92
C LEU A 141 6.26 -14.27 0.39
N ASP A 142 6.12 -15.44 -0.25
CA ASP A 142 5.98 -15.56 -1.70
C ASP A 142 4.71 -14.83 -2.21
N GLN A 143 3.60 -14.85 -1.47
CA GLN A 143 2.41 -14.07 -1.81
C GLN A 143 2.62 -12.56 -1.62
N ASN A 144 3.51 -12.14 -0.72
CA ASN A 144 3.83 -10.74 -0.51
C ASN A 144 4.84 -10.17 -1.51
N HIS A 145 5.36 -10.99 -2.42
CA HIS A 145 5.99 -10.56 -3.67
C HIS A 145 4.93 -10.16 -4.72
N CYS A 146 4.03 -9.25 -4.33
CA CYS A 146 2.88 -8.77 -5.10
C CYS A 146 3.20 -7.51 -5.94
N TYR A 147 4.46 -7.27 -6.25
CA TYR A 147 4.95 -6.05 -6.88
C TYR A 147 5.94 -6.36 -8.00
N THR A 148 6.21 -5.32 -8.78
CA THR A 148 7.22 -5.24 -9.82
C THR A 148 8.05 -3.99 -9.57
N LEU A 149 9.35 -4.08 -9.81
CA LEU A 149 10.23 -2.92 -9.79
C LEU A 149 10.06 -2.17 -11.12
N VAL A 150 9.80 -0.86 -11.05
CA VAL A 150 9.65 -0.01 -12.22
C VAL A 150 10.70 1.10 -12.25
N GLY A 151 11.02 1.57 -13.45
CA GLY A 151 12.11 2.52 -13.67
C GLY A 151 13.47 1.86 -13.84
N ASN A 152 14.54 2.63 -13.63
CA ASN A 152 15.92 2.23 -13.91
C ASN A 152 16.83 2.29 -12.67
N GLY A 153 16.25 2.37 -11.47
CA GLY A 153 16.99 2.53 -10.22
C GLY A 153 17.60 3.92 -9.99
N SER A 154 17.32 4.90 -10.87
CA SER A 154 17.77 6.28 -10.68
C SER A 154 17.06 6.94 -9.49
N ASN A 155 17.80 7.78 -8.75
CA ASN A 155 17.21 8.65 -7.73
C ASN A 155 16.55 9.91 -8.33
N LYS A 156 16.62 10.10 -9.65
CA LYS A 156 15.88 11.13 -10.37
C LYS A 156 15.11 10.50 -11.53
N VAL A 157 13.78 10.62 -11.50
CA VAL A 157 12.88 9.99 -12.47
C VAL A 157 11.96 11.03 -13.11
N VAL A 158 11.49 10.76 -14.33
CA VAL A 158 10.57 11.65 -15.07
C VAL A 158 9.32 10.86 -15.43
N ASN A 159 8.15 11.34 -15.02
CA ASN A 159 6.85 10.68 -15.17
C ASN A 159 6.92 9.17 -14.83
N PRO A 160 7.42 8.81 -13.63
CA PRO A 160 7.51 7.41 -13.27
C PRO A 160 6.13 6.75 -13.23
N GLN A 161 6.14 5.45 -13.46
CA GLN A 161 5.08 4.55 -12.98
C GLN A 161 5.43 4.11 -11.57
N GLY A 162 4.44 3.59 -10.85
CA GLY A 162 4.61 3.03 -9.52
C GLY A 162 4.78 4.08 -8.43
N THR A 163 4.74 3.58 -7.19
CA THR A 163 4.75 4.36 -5.96
C THR A 163 6.11 4.25 -5.28
N LEU A 164 6.61 5.36 -4.74
CA LEU A 164 7.76 5.37 -3.84
C LEU A 164 7.31 5.10 -2.40
N TYR A 165 7.95 4.17 -1.69
CA TYR A 165 7.71 3.91 -0.27
C TYR A 165 8.91 4.35 0.56
N MET A 166 8.65 5.07 1.65
CA MET A 166 9.70 5.55 2.55
C MET A 166 9.35 5.33 4.01
N THR A 167 10.13 4.49 4.67
CA THR A 167 10.07 4.28 6.12
C THR A 167 10.99 5.26 6.82
N ALA A 168 10.40 6.10 7.66
CA ALA A 168 11.14 7.01 8.51
C ALA A 168 11.66 6.28 9.78
N ASN A 169 12.95 6.42 10.07
CA ASN A 169 13.53 5.98 11.35
C ASN A 169 13.02 6.85 12.52
N SER A 170 13.48 6.58 13.75
CA SER A 170 13.06 7.32 14.94
C SER A 170 13.49 8.79 14.90
N ALA A 171 12.52 9.70 14.81
CA ALA A 171 12.78 11.15 14.86
C ALA A 171 13.12 11.66 16.27
N SER A 172 12.60 11.01 17.31
CA SER A 172 12.89 11.34 18.72
C SER A 172 14.24 10.79 19.19
N GLY A 173 14.72 9.72 18.55
CA GLY A 173 15.84 8.91 19.03
C GLY A 173 15.51 8.06 20.26
N SER A 174 14.24 7.87 20.59
CA SER A 174 13.85 7.14 21.81
C SER A 174 13.98 5.62 21.69
N LYS A 175 13.96 5.08 20.47
CA LYS A 175 14.04 3.64 20.20
C LYS A 175 14.51 3.41 18.77
N PHE A 176 15.25 2.33 18.53
CA PHE A 176 15.77 1.97 17.21
C PHE A 176 15.64 0.45 17.02
N TYR A 177 15.52 0.02 15.76
CA TYR A 177 15.45 -1.38 15.38
C TYR A 177 16.61 -1.79 14.50
N ASN A 178 17.00 -3.06 14.63
CA ASN A 178 17.94 -3.67 13.70
C ASN A 178 17.34 -3.75 12.30
N LEU A 179 18.20 -3.78 11.29
CA LEU A 179 17.79 -4.14 9.94
C LEU A 179 17.69 -5.66 9.81
N ILE A 180 16.77 -6.14 8.98
CA ILE A 180 16.76 -7.53 8.53
C ILE A 180 18.11 -7.84 7.88
N THR A 181 18.74 -8.97 8.19
CA THR A 181 20.10 -9.27 7.72
C THR A 181 20.21 -9.16 6.20
N THR A 182 19.32 -9.84 5.48
CA THR A 182 19.23 -9.77 4.02
C THR A 182 18.41 -8.55 3.60
N GLN A 183 18.95 -7.76 2.68
CA GLN A 183 18.19 -6.65 2.11
C GLN A 183 17.10 -7.18 1.18
N GLN A 184 15.87 -6.70 1.39
CA GLN A 184 14.75 -6.96 0.49
C GLN A 184 15.06 -6.38 -0.89
N ASP A 185 14.66 -7.08 -1.95
CA ASP A 185 14.95 -6.69 -3.34
C ASP A 185 14.30 -5.37 -3.77
N PHE A 186 13.18 -5.01 -3.14
CA PHE A 186 12.48 -3.74 -3.35
C PHE A 186 13.12 -2.56 -2.64
N VAL A 187 14.04 -2.77 -1.69
CA VAL A 187 14.71 -1.70 -0.95
C VAL A 187 15.90 -1.20 -1.76
N ALA A 188 15.84 0.07 -2.18
CA ALA A 188 16.93 0.73 -2.90
C ALA A 188 18.05 1.17 -1.94
N TYR A 189 17.67 1.67 -0.77
CA TYR A 189 18.60 2.06 0.28
C TYR A 189 17.99 1.88 1.66
N ARG A 190 18.82 1.52 2.64
CA ARG A 190 18.45 1.38 4.05
C ARG A 190 19.56 1.86 4.96
N ASN A 191 19.20 2.37 6.12
CA ASN A 191 20.15 2.88 7.10
C ASN A 191 19.66 2.62 8.52
N GLN A 192 20.58 2.15 9.37
CA GLN A 192 20.43 2.23 10.81
C GLN A 192 21.77 2.66 11.41
N ASN A 193 21.88 3.96 11.69
CA ASN A 193 23.03 4.56 12.35
C ASN A 193 22.79 4.87 13.84
N TRP A 194 21.62 4.50 14.37
CA TRP A 194 21.22 4.72 15.78
C TRP A 194 21.19 6.19 16.17
N LYS A 195 20.83 7.06 15.23
CA LYS A 195 20.69 8.50 15.42
C LYS A 195 19.29 8.95 15.02
N PRO A 196 18.75 9.99 15.69
CA PRO A 196 17.50 10.59 15.28
C PRO A 196 17.57 11.00 13.81
N SER A 197 16.49 10.82 13.05
CA SER A 197 16.45 11.24 11.64
C SER A 197 15.16 11.96 11.28
N TYR A 198 15.21 12.77 10.24
CA TYR A 198 14.05 13.41 9.63
C TYR A 198 14.24 13.54 8.13
N SER A 199 13.13 13.65 7.40
CA SER A 199 13.13 13.92 5.97
C SER A 199 12.56 15.30 5.68
N VAL A 200 13.06 15.93 4.63
CA VAL A 200 12.56 17.22 4.12
C VAL A 200 11.99 16.97 2.75
N ILE A 201 10.70 17.29 2.57
CA ILE A 201 10.03 17.23 1.26
C ILE A 201 9.99 18.65 0.68
N SER A 202 10.54 18.80 -0.52
CA SER A 202 10.45 20.00 -1.34
C SER A 202 9.54 19.71 -2.53
N LEU A 203 8.53 20.55 -2.75
CA LEU A 203 7.47 20.28 -3.72
C LEU A 203 6.99 21.52 -4.46
N ASP A 204 6.96 21.48 -5.79
CA ASP A 204 6.36 22.50 -6.66
C ASP A 204 5.37 21.87 -7.68
N GLY A 205 5.07 22.57 -8.77
CA GLY A 205 4.12 22.12 -9.79
C GLY A 205 4.64 20.97 -10.67
N ASP A 206 5.94 20.75 -10.71
CA ASP A 206 6.56 19.76 -11.59
C ASP A 206 7.63 18.89 -10.90
N SER A 207 8.08 19.25 -9.70
CA SER A 207 9.11 18.52 -8.96
C SER A 207 8.67 18.15 -7.55
N PHE A 208 8.83 16.87 -7.21
CA PHE A 208 8.86 16.35 -5.85
C PHE A 208 10.29 15.94 -5.54
N ARG A 209 10.84 16.38 -4.41
CA ARG A 209 12.15 15.94 -3.92
C ARG A 209 12.08 15.64 -2.43
N ILE A 210 12.74 14.57 -2.02
CA ILE A 210 12.88 14.19 -0.61
C ILE A 210 14.34 13.92 -0.25
N ASP A 211 14.77 14.58 0.82
CA ASP A 211 16.11 14.47 1.41
C ASP A 211 15.96 13.88 2.81
N THR A 212 16.89 13.04 3.25
CA THR A 212 16.84 12.47 4.60
C THR A 212 18.15 12.68 5.34
N TYR A 213 18.02 13.13 6.59
CA TYR A 213 19.14 13.49 7.44
C TYR A 213 19.05 12.75 8.77
N SER A 214 20.20 12.38 9.32
CA SER A 214 20.35 12.06 10.74
C SER A 214 20.98 13.23 11.50
N ILE A 215 20.65 13.35 12.78
CA ILE A 215 21.31 14.30 13.68
C ILE A 215 22.54 13.63 14.31
N ILE A 216 23.73 14.03 13.85
CA ILE A 216 25.03 13.55 14.35
C ILE A 216 25.76 14.74 14.95
N ASP A 217 26.14 14.64 16.22
CA ASP A 217 26.82 15.72 16.96
C ASP A 217 26.11 17.08 16.85
N GLY A 218 24.77 17.05 16.93
CA GLY A 218 23.91 18.24 16.86
C GLY A 218 23.76 18.84 15.46
N LYS A 219 24.23 18.16 14.41
CA LYS A 219 24.15 18.64 13.02
C LYS A 219 23.41 17.66 12.11
N PRO A 220 22.66 18.14 11.12
CA PRO A 220 22.09 17.27 10.11
C PRO A 220 23.20 16.73 9.19
N VAL A 221 23.21 15.42 9.02
CA VAL A 221 24.08 14.69 8.09
C VAL A 221 23.19 13.91 7.15
N GLU A 222 23.33 14.12 5.84
CA GLU A 222 22.58 13.39 4.83
C GLU A 222 22.93 11.90 4.89
N ILE A 223 21.92 11.04 4.95
CA ILE A 223 22.11 9.59 5.07
C ILE A 223 21.78 8.84 3.78
N ASP A 224 21.08 9.47 2.84
CA ASP A 224 20.73 8.89 1.56
C ASP A 224 20.74 9.96 0.48
N GLN A 225 21.05 9.55 -0.74
CA GLN A 225 20.95 10.40 -1.92
C GLN A 225 19.50 10.90 -2.08
N PRO A 226 19.29 12.20 -2.37
CA PRO A 226 17.95 12.75 -2.55
C PRO A 226 17.20 12.06 -3.68
N PHE A 227 15.95 11.68 -3.44
CA PHE A 227 15.08 11.14 -4.47
C PHE A 227 14.21 12.24 -5.07
N THR A 228 14.10 12.29 -6.40
CA THR A 228 13.37 13.32 -7.14
C THR A 228 12.46 12.70 -8.19
N ILE A 229 11.19 13.10 -8.17
CA ILE A 229 10.22 12.83 -9.24
C ILE A 229 9.96 14.14 -9.99
N GLN A 230 10.17 14.13 -11.30
CA GLN A 230 9.77 15.21 -12.18
C GLN A 230 8.51 14.80 -12.95
N LYS A 231 7.47 15.63 -12.96
CA LYS A 231 6.27 15.45 -13.77
C LYS A 231 6.25 16.48 -14.91
N THR A 232 6.21 16.02 -16.15
CA THR A 232 5.96 16.87 -17.34
C THR A 232 4.53 16.74 -17.86
N VAL A 233 3.72 15.86 -17.26
CA VAL A 233 2.29 15.66 -17.54
C VAL A 233 1.52 15.64 -16.22
N ASP A 234 0.22 15.97 -16.23
CA ASP A 234 -0.60 16.03 -15.01
C ASP A 234 -0.64 14.70 -14.26
N ARG A 235 -0.78 13.61 -15.00
CA ARG A 235 -0.80 12.25 -14.48
C ARG A 235 -0.07 11.34 -15.43
N THR A 236 0.73 10.42 -14.89
CA THR A 236 1.37 9.41 -15.72
C THR A 236 0.27 8.49 -16.26
N PRO A 237 0.13 8.29 -17.59
CA PRO A 237 -0.89 7.40 -18.11
C PRO A 237 -0.71 6.02 -17.52
N THR A 238 -1.75 5.43 -16.94
CA THR A 238 -1.71 4.04 -16.44
C THR A 238 -1.22 3.13 -17.56
N LEU A 239 -0.18 2.34 -17.30
CA LEU A 239 0.11 1.19 -18.16
C LEU A 239 -1.15 0.31 -18.15
N SER A 240 -1.80 0.14 -19.31
CA SER A 240 -2.77 -0.94 -19.48
C SER A 240 -2.07 -2.22 -19.04
N ALA A 241 -2.61 -2.92 -18.03
CA ALA A 241 -2.10 -4.21 -17.58
C ALA A 241 -1.69 -5.00 -18.82
N SER A 242 -0.38 -5.22 -18.99
CA SER A 242 0.14 -5.70 -20.26
C SER A 242 -0.54 -7.02 -20.56
N ALA A 243 -1.40 -7.01 -21.59
CA ALA A 243 -1.77 -8.20 -22.29
C ALA A 243 -0.46 -8.86 -22.70
N ASN A 244 -0.20 -10.02 -22.11
CA ASN A 244 0.85 -10.92 -22.53
C ASN A 244 0.74 -11.08 -24.07
N PRO A 245 1.81 -10.93 -24.87
CA PRO A 245 1.73 -11.08 -26.32
C PRO A 245 1.63 -12.57 -26.68
N ALA A 246 0.49 -13.18 -26.37
CA ALA A 246 0.09 -14.50 -26.83
C ALA A 246 -1.41 -14.68 -26.63
N LYS A 247 -2.17 -14.26 -27.64
CA LYS A 247 -3.33 -14.96 -28.26
C LYS A 247 -4.35 -13.96 -28.81
N THR A 248 -4.42 -13.94 -30.12
CA THR A 248 -5.54 -13.48 -30.93
C THR A 248 -6.85 -14.15 -30.49
N GLY A 249 -7.89 -13.37 -30.19
CA GLY A 249 -9.25 -13.89 -30.00
C GLY A 249 -10.19 -12.97 -29.22
N THR A 250 -10.83 -12.03 -29.93
CA THR A 250 -12.16 -11.41 -29.69
C THR A 250 -12.56 -10.87 -28.29
N SER A 251 -12.78 -9.55 -28.30
CA SER A 251 -13.77 -8.74 -27.57
C SER A 251 -13.55 -8.42 -26.09
N ALA A 252 -13.13 -7.16 -25.91
CA ALA A 252 -12.93 -6.38 -24.71
C ALA A 252 -14.13 -6.30 -23.75
N VAL A 253 -13.81 -6.21 -22.46
CA VAL A 253 -14.52 -5.34 -21.52
C VAL A 253 -13.47 -4.39 -20.93
N ALA A 254 -13.42 -3.18 -21.49
CA ALA A 254 -12.66 -2.09 -20.88
C ALA A 254 -13.41 -1.59 -19.66
N ALA A 255 -12.72 -1.43 -18.53
CA ALA A 255 -13.26 -0.72 -17.38
C ALA A 255 -13.60 0.73 -17.79
N PRO A 256 -14.72 1.30 -17.31
CA PRO A 256 -15.17 2.62 -17.73
C PRO A 256 -14.17 3.71 -17.26
N LYS A 257 -13.78 4.57 -18.20
CA LYS A 257 -13.07 5.81 -17.90
C LYS A 257 -14.08 6.79 -17.30
N THR A 258 -13.82 7.29 -16.10
CA THR A 258 -14.54 8.46 -15.56
C THR A 258 -13.66 9.68 -15.65
N GLY A 259 -14.19 10.75 -16.24
CA GLY A 259 -13.54 12.06 -16.27
C GLY A 259 -13.19 12.60 -17.65
N ASP A 260 -14.12 12.51 -18.60
CA ASP A 260 -14.27 13.48 -19.70
C ASP A 260 -15.56 13.13 -20.45
N ASP A 261 -16.69 13.65 -19.99
CA ASP A 261 -17.87 13.93 -20.83
C ASP A 261 -18.87 14.78 -20.05
N LYS A 262 -19.09 16.01 -20.52
CA LYS A 262 -20.09 16.95 -19.98
C LYS A 262 -21.51 16.53 -20.37
N ASN A 263 -21.95 15.33 -19.98
CA ASN A 263 -23.35 14.91 -20.17
C ASN A 263 -23.93 14.32 -18.87
N ILE A 264 -24.69 15.16 -18.16
CA ILE A 264 -25.22 14.94 -16.81
C ILE A 264 -26.34 13.88 -16.72
N LEU A 265 -26.71 13.18 -17.80
CA LEU A 265 -27.85 12.24 -17.79
C LEU A 265 -27.50 10.77 -17.54
N ALA A 266 -26.25 10.33 -17.69
CA ALA A 266 -25.90 8.91 -17.57
C ALA A 266 -25.65 8.43 -16.12
N VAL A 267 -25.28 9.34 -15.21
CA VAL A 267 -24.91 8.99 -13.82
C VAL A 267 -26.13 8.64 -12.94
N VAL A 268 -27.32 9.15 -13.29
CA VAL A 268 -28.54 8.94 -12.49
C VAL A 268 -29.10 7.52 -12.67
N LEU A 269 -28.84 6.85 -13.79
CA LEU A 269 -29.45 5.55 -14.08
C LEU A 269 -28.76 4.38 -13.35
N LEU A 270 -27.44 4.44 -13.12
CA LEU A 270 -26.71 3.36 -12.42
C LEU A 270 -26.96 3.35 -10.90
N ALA A 271 -27.17 4.52 -10.28
CA ALA A 271 -27.45 4.61 -8.85
C ALA A 271 -28.83 4.00 -8.47
N ALA A 272 -29.80 4.05 -9.38
CA ALA A 272 -31.14 3.50 -9.15
C ALA A 272 -31.18 1.96 -9.14
N VAL A 273 -30.30 1.30 -9.91
CA VAL A 273 -30.27 -0.18 -10.00
C VAL A 273 -29.60 -0.80 -8.77
N ALA A 274 -28.60 -0.13 -8.18
CA ALA A 274 -27.96 -0.58 -6.95
C ALA A 274 -28.89 -0.45 -5.72
N PHE A 275 -29.78 0.55 -5.69
CA PHE A 275 -30.70 0.76 -4.57
C PHE A 275 -31.87 -0.25 -4.53
N ALA A 276 -32.31 -0.73 -5.70
CA ALA A 276 -33.38 -1.74 -5.78
C ALA A 276 -32.94 -3.13 -5.30
N GLY A 277 -31.67 -3.50 -5.50
CA GLY A 277 -31.11 -4.78 -5.04
C GLY A 277 -30.97 -4.90 -3.52
N LEU A 278 -30.61 -3.79 -2.86
CA LEU A 278 -30.46 -3.74 -1.39
C LEU A 278 -31.79 -3.80 -0.63
N LEU A 279 -32.87 -3.24 -1.21
CA LEU A 279 -34.21 -3.32 -0.61
C LEU A 279 -34.82 -4.74 -0.71
N ALA A 280 -34.54 -5.47 -1.79
CA ALA A 280 -35.03 -6.83 -1.98
C ALA A 280 -34.37 -7.84 -1.01
N LEU A 281 -33.07 -7.69 -0.74
CA LEU A 281 -32.33 -8.54 0.21
C LEU A 281 -32.69 -8.25 1.68
N GLY A 282 -32.96 -6.98 2.01
CA GLY A 282 -33.40 -6.59 3.36
C GLY A 282 -34.78 -7.14 3.72
N ALA A 283 -35.71 -7.19 2.77
CA ALA A 283 -37.06 -7.73 2.99
C ALA A 283 -37.05 -9.26 3.20
N ASP A 284 -36.22 -10.01 2.46
CA ASP A 284 -36.13 -11.47 2.59
C ASP A 284 -35.44 -11.90 3.91
N TYR A 285 -34.47 -11.11 4.39
CA TYR A 285 -33.83 -11.32 5.69
C TYR A 285 -34.80 -11.11 6.87
N LEU A 286 -35.63 -10.05 6.82
CA LEU A 286 -36.64 -9.77 7.84
C LEU A 286 -37.77 -10.81 7.86
N ALA A 287 -38.17 -11.33 6.70
CA ALA A 287 -39.19 -12.39 6.60
C ALA A 287 -38.71 -13.74 7.17
N LYS A 288 -37.43 -14.09 6.97
CA LYS A 288 -36.82 -15.31 7.53
C LYS A 288 -36.61 -15.23 9.04
N LYS A 289 -36.26 -14.06 9.59
CA LYS A 289 -36.08 -13.87 11.03
C LYS A 289 -37.40 -13.98 11.82
N LYS A 290 -38.53 -13.59 11.22
CA LYS A 290 -39.86 -13.65 11.85
C LYS A 290 -40.47 -15.06 11.91
N LYS A 291 -39.97 -16.01 11.09
CA LYS A 291 -40.36 -17.43 11.12
C LYS A 291 -39.56 -18.27 12.12
N ALA A 292 -38.44 -17.76 12.63
CA ALA A 292 -37.57 -18.48 13.58
C ALA A 292 -37.85 -18.13 15.06
N SER A 293 -38.86 -17.30 15.33
CA SER A 293 -39.21 -16.84 16.69
C SER A 293 -40.63 -17.22 17.13
N HIS A 294 -41.16 -18.34 16.62
CA HIS A 294 -42.37 -18.98 17.13
C HIS A 294 -42.11 -20.46 17.39
#